data_AF-A0A383AZF5-F1
#
_entry.id   AF-A0A383AZF5-F1
#
_cell.length_a   1.000
_cell.length_b   1.000
_cell.length_c   1.000
_cell.angle_alpha   90.00
_cell.angle_beta   90.00
_cell.angle_gamma   90.00
#
_symmetry.space_group_name_H-M   'P 1'
#
loop_
_entity.id
_entity.type
_entity.pdbx_description
1 polymer ?
#
loop_
_entity_poly.entity_id
_entity_poly.type
_entity_poly.pdbx_seq_one_letter_code
_entity_poly.pdbx_strand_id
1 'polypeptide(L)' 'MAVRRSAQFYVGVDIGGSKILAGLFSSSLQLRGTLKIKTKANLGKEAVIERVERAVRDLLSEQGVPLK' A
#
# COMPACT_ATOMS: atom_id res chain seq x y z
N MET A 1 -1.40 0.19 -34.13
CA MET A 1 -0.79 0.61 -32.84
C MET A 1 -1.69 0.13 -31.71
N ALA A 2 -1.19 -0.72 -30.81
CA ALA A 2 -1.97 -1.18 -29.66
C ALA A 2 -2.01 -0.06 -28.61
N VAL A 3 -3.21 0.38 -28.21
CA VAL A 3 -3.39 1.34 -27.12
C VAL A 3 -3.02 0.64 -25.81
N ARG A 4 -1.91 1.04 -25.18
CA ARG A 4 -1.60 0.62 -23.80
C ARG A 4 -2.57 1.33 -22.87
N ARG A 5 -3.58 0.61 -22.37
CA ARG A 5 -4.34 1.06 -21.21
C ARG A 5 -3.42 1.12 -19.99
N SER A 6 -3.51 2.20 -19.22
CA SER A 6 -2.88 2.26 -17.90
C SER A 6 -3.43 1.12 -17.04
N ALA A 7 -2.55 0.29 -16.50
CA ALA A 7 -2.96 -0.75 -15.57
C ALA A 7 -3.59 -0.12 -14.32
N GLN A 8 -4.77 -0.58 -13.95
CA GLN A 8 -5.45 -0.16 -12.72
C GLN A 8 -5.08 -1.13 -11.60
N PHE A 9 -4.67 -0.57 -10.47
CA PHE A 9 -4.35 -1.30 -9.26
C PHE A 9 -5.20 -0.77 -8.10
N TYR A 10 -5.44 -1.63 -7.12
CA TYR A 10 -6.04 -1.26 -5.85
C TYR A 10 -5.01 -1.48 -4.74
N VAL A 11 -4.98 -0.60 -3.75
CA VAL A 11 -4.21 -0.80 -2.53
C VAL A 11 -5.19 -0.84 -1.36
N GLY A 12 -5.23 -1.97 -0.66
CA GLY A 12 -5.95 -2.09 0.59
C GLY A 12 -5.00 -1.82 1.76
N VAL A 13 -5.44 -1.06 2.75
CA VAL A 13 -4.70 -0.81 4.00
C VAL A 13 -5.57 -1.17 5.20
N ASP A 14 -5.08 -2.08 6.03
CA ASP A 14 -5.67 -2.46 7.31
C ASP A 14 -4.83 -1.86 8.46
N ILE A 15 -5.46 -1.06 9.31
CA ILE A 15 -4.82 -0.33 10.40
C ILE A 15 -5.28 -0.95 11.72
N GLY A 16 -4.48 -1.89 12.23
CA GLY A 16 -4.66 -2.45 13.56
C GLY A 16 -3.90 -1.66 14.64
N GLY A 17 -4.21 -1.92 15.91
CA GLY A 17 -3.53 -1.27 17.04
C GLY A 17 -2.02 -1.54 17.13
N SER A 18 -1.57 -2.70 16.63
CA SER A 18 -0.16 -3.11 16.66
C SER A 18 0.53 -3.07 15.30
N LYS A 19 -0.20 -3.35 14.22
CA LYS A 19 0.34 -3.48 12.86
C LYS A 19 -0.52 -2.76 11.83
N ILE A 20 0.13 -2.21 10.82
CA ILE A 20 -0.48 -1.75 9.58
C ILE A 20 -0.11 -2.75 8.49
N LEU A 21 -1.10 -3.24 7.75
CA LEU A 21 -0.93 -4.17 6.64
C LEU A 21 -1.41 -3.50 5.35
N ALA A 22 -0.56 -3.47 4.33
CA ALA A 22 -0.91 -3.01 2.99
C ALA A 22 -0.89 -4.20 2.01
N GLY A 23 -1.83 -4.24 1.07
CA GLY A 23 -1.90 -5.24 0.00
C GLY A 23 -2.15 -4.57 -1.35
N LEU A 24 -1.35 -4.93 -2.35
CA LEU A 24 -1.49 -4.46 -3.73
C LEU A 24 -2.27 -5.50 -4.52
N PHE A 25 -3.33 -5.07 -5.20
CA PHE A 25 -4.20 -5.95 -5.97
C PHE A 25 -4.27 -5.49 -7.43
N SER A 26 -4.36 -6.44 -8.36
CA SER A 26 -4.70 -6.16 -9.76
C SER A 26 -6.14 -5.68 -9.89
N SER A 27 -6.52 -5.24 -11.09
CA SER A 27 -7.92 -4.92 -11.42
C SER A 27 -8.88 -6.11 -11.27
N SER A 28 -8.37 -7.34 -11.33
CA SER A 28 -9.11 -8.59 -11.06
C SER A 28 -9.13 -8.99 -9.58
N LEU A 29 -8.70 -8.09 -8.68
CA LEU A 29 -8.57 -8.31 -7.24
C LEU A 29 -7.63 -9.47 -6.85
N GLN A 30 -6.69 -9.82 -7.73
CA GLN A 30 -5.63 -10.77 -7.38
C GLN A 30 -4.53 -10.06 -6.60
N LEU A 31 -4.15 -10.63 -5.45
CA LEU A 31 -3.09 -10.11 -4.60
C LEU A 31 -1.73 -10.25 -5.32
N ARG A 32 -1.02 -9.13 -5.47
CA ARG A 32 0.30 -9.06 -6.11
C ARG A 32 1.44 -8.97 -5.10
N GLY A 33 1.21 -8.29 -3.98
CA GLY A 33 2.20 -8.12 -2.93
C GLY A 33 1.59 -7.58 -1.65
N THR A 34 2.31 -7.72 -0.54
CA THR A 34 1.89 -7.19 0.76
C THR A 34 3.08 -6.61 1.51
N LEU A 35 2.81 -5.64 2.38
CA LEU A 35 3.78 -5.09 3.31
C LEU A 35 3.15 -4.96 4.70
N LYS A 36 3.91 -5.31 5.74
CA LYS A 36 3.45 -5.28 7.13
C LYS A 36 4.43 -4.51 8.00
N ILE A 37 3.97 -3.45 8.65
CA ILE A 37 4.79 -2.60 9.54
C ILE A 37 4.13 -2.45 10.91
N LYS A 38 4.90 -2.02 11.92
CA LYS A 38 4.34 -1.68 13.25
C LYS A 38 3.59 -0.34 13.20
N THR A 39 2.39 -0.28 13.77
CA THR A 39 1.55 0.95 13.85
C THR A 39 2.21 2.04 14.68
N LYS A 40 2.85 1.68 15.81
CA LYS A 40 3.38 2.64 16.79
C LYS A 40 2.35 3.71 17.20
N ALA A 41 1.14 3.28 17.54
CA ALA A 41 0.02 4.17 17.88
C ALA A 41 0.32 5.15 19.04
N ASN A 42 1.25 4.79 19.92
CA ASN A 42 1.72 5.63 21.02
C ASN A 42 2.43 6.93 20.55
N LEU A 43 2.83 7.02 19.28
CA LEU A 43 3.46 8.21 18.71
C LEU A 43 2.45 9.27 18.23
N GLY A 44 1.15 9.01 18.40
CA GLY A 44 0.09 9.93 17.99
C GLY A 44 -0.40 9.71 16.55
N LYS A 45 -1.47 10.42 16.19
CA LYS A 45 -2.21 10.20 14.94
C LYS A 45 -1.39 10.56 13.70
N GLU A 46 -0.60 11.64 13.76
CA GLU A 46 0.24 12.10 12.64
C GLU A 46 1.27 11.04 12.26
N ALA A 47 1.95 10.46 13.25
CA ALA A 47 2.92 9.39 13.05
C ALA A 47 2.27 8.12 12.46
N VAL A 48 0.99 7.86 12.73
CA VAL A 48 0.25 6.74 12.11
C VAL A 48 -0.09 7.04 10.65
N ILE A 49 -0.47 8.28 10.33
CA ILE A 49 -0.75 8.71 8.94
C ILE A 49 0.52 8.59 8.07
N GLU A 50 1.66 9.10 8.56
CA GLU A 50 2.95 8.97 7.86
C GLU A 50 3.33 7.51 7.63
N ARG A 51 3.01 6.64 8.58
CA ARG A 51 3.24 5.19 8.47
C ARG A 51 2.35 4.53 7.43
N VAL A 52 1.08 4.93 7.34
CA VAL A 52 0.18 4.45 6.27
C VAL A 52 0.73 4.86 4.92
N GLU A 53 1.11 6.13 4.75
CA GLU A 53 1.72 6.61 3.52
C GLU A 53 2.98 5.81 3.17
N ARG A 54 3.88 5.63 4.14
CA ARG A 54 5.09 4.82 3.98
C ARG A 54 4.76 3.39 3.55
N ALA A 55 3.80 2.74 4.20
CA ALA A 55 3.43 1.36 3.86
C ALA A 55 2.96 1.23 2.42
N VAL A 56 2.21 2.21 1.92
CA VAL A 56 1.76 2.24 0.52
C VAL A 56 2.94 2.49 -0.43
N ARG A 57 3.76 3.51 -0.16
CA ARG A 57 4.90 3.87 -1.03
C ARG A 57 5.94 2.76 -1.11
N ASP A 58 6.32 2.18 0.03
CA ASP A 58 7.29 1.08 0.11
C ASP A 58 6.75 -0.13 -0.67
N LEU A 59 5.48 -0.51 -0.48
CA LEU A 59 4.85 -1.61 -1.21
C LEU A 59 4.81 -1.37 -2.73
N LEU A 60 4.45 -0.17 -3.17
CA LEU A 60 4.42 0.16 -4.60
C LEU A 60 5.81 0.12 -5.22
N SER A 61 6.82 0.63 -4.50
CA SER A 61 8.22 0.59 -4.90
C SER A 61 8.73 -0.85 -5.05
N GLU A 62 8.48 -1.71 -4.05
CA GLU A 62 8.85 -3.14 -4.08
C GLU A 62 8.20 -3.90 -5.24
N GLN A 63 7.00 -3.46 -5.68
CA GLN A 63 6.24 -4.09 -6.76
C GLN A 63 6.46 -3.43 -8.13
N GLY A 64 7.35 -2.42 -8.21
CA GLY A 64 7.66 -1.70 -9.45
C GLY A 64 6.47 -0.92 -10.02
N VAL A 65 5.55 -0.47 -9.17
CA VAL A 65 4.38 0.32 -9.57
C VAL A 65 4.62 1.80 -9.27
N PRO A 66 4.67 2.68 -10.28
CA PRO A 66 4.89 4.11 -10.05
C PRO A 66 3.62 4.75 -9.46
N LEU A 67 3.81 5.58 -8.44
CA LEU A 67 2.79 6.49 -7.92
C LEU A 67 2.93 7.84 -8.65
N LYS A 68 1.82 8.35 -9.19
CA LYS A 68 1.77 9.64 -9.90
C LYS A 68 1.52 10.80 -8.96
#